data_AF-F5YN01-F1
#
_entry.id   AF-F5YN01-F1
#
_cell.length_a   1.000
_cell.length_b   1.000
_cell.length_c   1.000
_cell.angle_alpha   90.00
_cell.angle_beta   90.00
_cell.angle_gamma   90.00
#
_symmetry.space_group_name_H-M   'P 1'
#
loop_
_entity.id
_entity.type
_entity.pdbx_description
1 polymer ?
#
loop_
_entity_poly.entity_id
_entity_poly.type
_entity_poly.pdbx_seq_one_letter_code
_entity_poly.pdbx_strand_id
1 'polypeptide(L)'
;MIKKVRVLSILILLLLMPVIPVFAQLGGLPMDNDNLTIRVSVMGPGDELYFWWGHIALIIDDRVSGESKLYDYGLFSFENTNFFVDFAFGRLLYSCGVSWAAPNIARYIYENRDVTFYTLDLPRETKERVREFAETNVRPENRNYWYHHFKDNCSTRIRDIIDLATGGQFAEAFEEAPGRFTLRQHVRRHTWFSPATDWLLNFLMGQDIDVPITVWQEMFLPSELGKRITNFKYRDVYGQERNLVRSVNVISEAIGRPAVLEAPRWQWPRELALSLIISLALGLLLSFRERSNRLKVLLGISQSLLGLFFGFSGLLVYFMSLFTNHDYTWHNMNLLFVSPLILAAVPLGLLYAFPADPFRRNLWAFLLKILWTLVFLGGILSIILHVLPQFWQQNQVTLALVLPFTAVLSLVPDWIAAYKREYLWRRFN
;
A
#
# COMPACT_ATOMS: atom_id res chain seq x y z
N MET A 1 -73.27 -9.29 -75.89
CA MET A 1 -73.06 -8.08 -75.05
C MET A 1 -72.87 -8.41 -73.55
N ILE A 2 -72.25 -9.56 -73.20
CA ILE A 2 -72.29 -10.13 -71.83
C ILE A 2 -70.90 -10.21 -71.15
N LYS A 3 -69.80 -9.84 -71.82
CA LYS A 3 -68.44 -9.87 -71.24
C LYS A 3 -67.91 -8.55 -70.67
N LYS A 4 -68.58 -7.42 -70.89
CA LYS A 4 -68.12 -6.09 -70.39
C LYS A 4 -68.68 -5.68 -69.03
N VAL A 5 -69.66 -6.37 -68.47
CA VAL A 5 -70.31 -5.98 -67.20
C VAL A 5 -69.59 -6.57 -65.97
N ARG A 6 -68.86 -7.68 -66.09
CA ARG A 6 -68.19 -8.31 -64.93
C ARG A 6 -66.89 -7.63 -64.48
N VAL A 7 -66.23 -6.86 -65.34
CA VAL A 7 -64.98 -6.16 -64.98
C VAL A 7 -65.26 -4.88 -64.19
N LEU A 8 -66.38 -4.21 -64.46
CA LEU A 8 -66.76 -2.98 -63.76
C LEU A 8 -67.23 -3.24 -62.32
N SER A 9 -67.86 -4.39 -62.05
CA SER A 9 -68.28 -4.79 -60.71
C SER A 9 -67.13 -5.16 -59.77
N ILE A 10 -65.99 -5.64 -60.31
CA ILE A 10 -64.81 -5.98 -59.51
C ILE A 10 -63.99 -4.72 -59.16
N LEU A 11 -63.95 -3.72 -60.05
CA LEU A 11 -63.30 -2.43 -59.76
C LEU A 11 -64.07 -1.60 -58.73
N ILE A 12 -65.40 -1.66 -58.70
CA ILE A 12 -66.21 -0.94 -57.70
C ILE A 12 -66.13 -1.60 -56.32
N LEU A 13 -65.92 -2.93 -56.23
CA LEU A 13 -65.70 -3.61 -54.95
C LEU A 13 -64.30 -3.35 -54.35
N LEU A 14 -63.30 -3.03 -55.17
CA LEU A 14 -61.96 -2.62 -54.72
C LEU A 14 -61.87 -1.17 -54.24
N LEU A 15 -62.86 -0.33 -54.57
CA LEU A 15 -62.93 1.09 -54.17
C LEU A 15 -63.76 1.34 -52.89
N LEU A 16 -64.34 0.30 -52.30
CA LEU A 16 -65.18 0.37 -51.09
C LEU A 16 -64.57 -0.36 -49.88
N MET A 17 -63.27 -0.66 -49.88
CA MET A 17 -62.60 -1.07 -48.64
C MET A 17 -62.50 0.14 -47.71
N PRO A 18 -63.03 0.07 -46.47
CA PRO A 18 -62.84 1.12 -45.50
C PRO A 18 -61.35 1.19 -45.18
N VAL A 19 -60.75 2.35 -45.44
CA VAL A 19 -59.43 2.70 -44.90
C VAL A 19 -59.62 2.81 -43.39
N ILE A 20 -59.43 1.69 -42.68
CA ILE A 20 -59.22 1.70 -41.24
C ILE A 20 -57.95 2.54 -41.05
N PRO A 21 -58.00 3.69 -40.36
CA PRO A 21 -56.77 4.34 -39.97
C PRO A 21 -56.10 3.38 -38.99
N VAL A 22 -55.13 2.62 -39.49
CA VAL A 22 -54.12 1.98 -38.66
C VAL A 22 -53.30 3.12 -38.09
N PHE A 23 -53.86 3.79 -37.07
CA PHE A 23 -53.05 4.29 -35.98
C PHE A 23 -52.50 3.03 -35.34
N ALA A 24 -51.40 2.53 -35.91
CA ALA A 24 -50.45 1.80 -35.13
C ALA A 24 -50.09 2.76 -33.98
N GLN A 25 -50.69 2.53 -32.82
CA GLN A 25 -49.98 2.69 -31.58
C GLN A 25 -48.72 1.81 -31.72
N LEU A 26 -47.69 2.37 -32.36
CA LEU A 26 -46.34 2.25 -31.86
C LEU A 26 -46.39 2.86 -30.46
N GLY A 27 -47.02 2.15 -29.52
CA GLY A 27 -46.59 2.20 -28.15
C GLY A 27 -45.13 1.84 -28.26
N GLY A 28 -44.28 2.86 -28.15
CA GLY A 28 -42.86 2.65 -27.98
C GLY A 28 -42.77 1.70 -26.80
N LEU A 29 -42.51 0.42 -27.09
CA LEU A 29 -41.70 -0.39 -26.19
C LEU A 29 -40.54 0.54 -25.85
N PRO A 30 -40.27 0.85 -24.57
CA PRO A 30 -39.07 1.58 -24.23
C PRO A 30 -37.96 0.78 -24.89
N MET A 31 -37.38 1.29 -25.98
CA MET A 31 -36.14 0.74 -26.46
C MET A 31 -35.22 0.92 -25.28
N ASP A 32 -34.85 -0.18 -24.66
CA ASP A 32 -33.81 -0.22 -23.64
C ASP A 32 -32.51 0.18 -24.36
N ASN A 33 -32.36 1.49 -24.55
CA ASN A 33 -31.24 2.15 -25.23
C ASN A 33 -30.03 2.24 -24.28
N ASP A 34 -30.06 1.47 -23.20
CA ASP A 34 -28.96 1.27 -22.28
C ASP A 34 -27.97 0.27 -22.87
N ASN A 35 -27.14 0.79 -23.77
CA ASN A 35 -26.16 -0.01 -24.49
C ASN A 35 -24.88 -0.25 -23.69
N LEU A 36 -24.72 0.41 -22.54
CA LEU A 36 -23.50 0.37 -21.75
C LEU A 36 -23.66 -0.52 -20.52
N THR A 37 -22.67 -1.38 -20.29
CA THR A 37 -22.50 -2.04 -18.99
C THR A 37 -21.20 -1.55 -18.38
N ILE A 38 -21.28 -1.04 -17.15
CA ILE A 38 -20.11 -0.57 -16.40
C ILE A 38 -19.84 -1.54 -15.27
N ARG A 39 -18.60 -2.00 -15.18
CA ARG A 39 -18.14 -2.92 -14.16
C ARG A 39 -16.89 -2.37 -13.49
N VAL A 40 -16.79 -2.53 -12.18
CA VAL A 40 -15.54 -2.35 -11.46
C VAL A 40 -14.90 -3.73 -11.31
N SER A 41 -13.68 -3.89 -11.78
CA SER A 41 -12.90 -5.12 -11.65
C SER A 41 -11.88 -4.96 -10.54
N VAL A 42 -12.01 -5.72 -9.46
CA VAL A 42 -11.04 -5.78 -8.36
C VAL A 42 -10.19 -7.04 -8.54
N MET A 43 -8.87 -6.86 -8.55
CA MET A 43 -7.89 -7.93 -8.66
C MET A 43 -7.11 -8.05 -7.35
N GLY A 44 -7.06 -9.26 -6.79
CA GLY A 44 -6.37 -9.56 -5.53
C GLY A 44 -4.85 -9.42 -5.62
N PRO A 45 -4.11 -9.66 -4.52
CA PRO A 45 -2.66 -9.55 -4.49
C PRO A 45 -1.92 -10.40 -5.53
N GLY A 46 -0.80 -9.90 -6.05
CA GLY A 46 0.14 -10.62 -6.92
C GLY A 46 1.47 -10.97 -6.23
N ASP A 47 2.41 -11.56 -6.98
CA ASP A 47 3.70 -12.01 -6.42
C ASP A 47 4.67 -10.87 -6.14
N GLU A 48 4.76 -9.92 -7.07
CA GLU A 48 5.66 -8.78 -6.96
C GLU A 48 5.20 -7.77 -5.90
N LEU A 49 6.15 -7.11 -5.23
CA LEU A 49 5.89 -6.21 -4.10
C LEU A 49 4.82 -5.15 -4.42
N TYR A 50 4.88 -4.55 -5.60
CA TYR A 50 3.95 -3.50 -6.04
C TYR A 50 2.53 -4.03 -6.33
N PHE A 51 2.33 -5.35 -6.37
CA PHE A 51 1.02 -5.98 -6.50
C PHE A 51 0.45 -6.53 -5.19
N TRP A 52 1.14 -6.41 -4.06
CA TRP A 52 0.68 -6.98 -2.78
C TRP A 52 -0.62 -6.35 -2.26
N TRP A 53 -0.97 -5.13 -2.68
CA TRP A 53 -2.20 -4.44 -2.30
C TRP A 53 -3.36 -4.63 -3.28
N GLY A 54 -3.17 -5.47 -4.31
CA GLY A 54 -4.14 -5.69 -5.36
C GLY A 54 -4.13 -4.60 -6.44
N HIS A 55 -5.11 -4.65 -7.33
CA HIS A 55 -5.33 -3.65 -8.38
C HIS A 55 -6.81 -3.49 -8.66
N ILE A 56 -7.20 -2.39 -9.30
CA ILE A 56 -8.58 -2.17 -9.71
C ILE A 56 -8.64 -1.44 -11.06
N ALA A 57 -9.66 -1.75 -11.84
CA ALA A 57 -9.90 -1.15 -13.13
C ALA A 57 -11.40 -0.96 -13.40
N LEU A 58 -11.73 -0.05 -14.32
CA LEU A 58 -13.08 0.13 -14.84
C LEU A 58 -13.22 -0.64 -16.14
N ILE A 59 -14.27 -1.44 -16.29
CA ILE A 59 -14.61 -2.10 -17.55
C ILE A 59 -15.90 -1.48 -18.08
N ILE A 60 -15.88 -1.08 -19.35
CA ILE A 60 -17.05 -0.55 -20.06
C ILE A 60 -17.29 -1.45 -21.27
N ASP A 61 -18.45 -2.09 -21.28
CA ASP A 61 -18.94 -2.86 -22.42
C ASP A 61 -19.94 -2.01 -23.20
N ASP A 62 -19.74 -1.89 -24.51
CA ASP A 62 -20.64 -1.20 -25.42
C ASP A 62 -21.29 -2.22 -26.35
N ARG A 63 -22.61 -2.41 -26.20
CA ARG A 63 -23.40 -3.35 -27.01
C ARG A 63 -23.57 -2.92 -28.46
N VAL A 64 -23.40 -1.63 -28.78
CA VAL A 64 -23.53 -1.12 -30.16
C VAL A 64 -22.29 -1.48 -30.96
N SER A 65 -21.11 -1.21 -30.41
CA SER A 65 -19.84 -1.54 -31.08
C SER A 65 -19.40 -2.99 -30.86
N GLY A 66 -19.92 -3.65 -29.82
CA GLY A 66 -19.45 -4.96 -29.36
C GLY A 66 -18.12 -4.90 -28.60
N GLU A 67 -17.62 -3.71 -28.29
CA GLU A 67 -16.34 -3.51 -27.61
C GLU A 67 -16.46 -3.70 -26.10
N SER A 68 -15.43 -4.31 -25.51
CA SER A 68 -15.26 -4.42 -24.05
C SER A 68 -13.89 -3.86 -23.68
N LYS A 69 -13.87 -2.65 -23.13
CA LYS A 69 -12.65 -1.90 -22.82
C LYS A 69 -12.41 -1.86 -21.32
N LEU A 70 -11.15 -2.06 -20.92
CA LEU A 70 -10.66 -1.93 -19.56
C LEU A 70 -9.81 -0.67 -19.45
N TYR A 71 -10.19 0.22 -18.55
CA TYR A 71 -9.50 1.46 -18.20
C TYR A 71 -8.73 1.25 -16.90
N ASP A 72 -7.42 1.36 -17.01
CA ASP A 72 -6.45 1.16 -15.94
C ASP A 72 -5.88 2.51 -15.51
N TYR A 73 -5.90 2.79 -14.21
CA TYR A 73 -5.34 4.01 -13.59
C TYR A 73 -4.12 3.66 -12.71
N GLY A 74 -3.30 2.71 -13.13
CA GLY A 74 -2.12 2.25 -12.39
C GLY A 74 -0.97 1.85 -13.29
N LEU A 75 -0.93 2.35 -14.53
CA LEU A 75 0.11 2.00 -15.50
C LEU A 75 1.36 2.86 -15.28
N PHE A 76 2.51 2.20 -15.27
CA PHE A 76 3.82 2.85 -15.23
C PHE A 76 4.77 2.17 -16.23
N SER A 77 5.85 2.85 -16.60
CA SER A 77 6.86 2.30 -17.52
C SER A 77 8.26 2.46 -16.96
N PHE A 78 9.02 1.34 -16.99
CA PHE A 78 10.45 1.32 -16.69
C PHE A 78 11.31 1.91 -17.81
N GLU A 79 10.74 2.10 -19.01
CA GLU A 79 11.46 2.62 -20.18
C GLU A 79 11.64 4.15 -20.13
N ASN A 80 11.03 4.82 -19.15
CA ASN A 80 11.30 6.22 -18.87
C ASN A 80 12.78 6.36 -18.46
N THR A 81 13.54 7.20 -19.17
CA THR A 81 15.00 7.35 -19.02
C THR A 81 15.48 7.68 -17.60
N ASN A 82 14.58 8.17 -16.74
CA ASN A 82 14.88 8.51 -15.35
C ASN A 82 14.03 7.75 -14.30
N PHE A 83 13.35 6.65 -14.64
CA PHE A 83 12.41 5.97 -13.74
C PHE A 83 12.97 5.72 -12.34
N PHE A 84 14.17 5.14 -12.23
CA PHE A 84 14.77 4.83 -10.92
C PHE A 84 15.14 6.07 -10.10
N VAL A 85 15.57 7.15 -10.77
CA VAL A 85 15.88 8.42 -10.11
C VAL A 85 14.59 9.05 -9.62
N ASP A 86 13.57 9.12 -10.47
CA ASP A 86 12.28 9.67 -10.11
C ASP A 86 11.62 8.88 -9.00
N PHE A 87 11.68 7.55 -9.03
CA PHE A 87 11.26 6.68 -7.93
C PHE A 87 12.02 6.98 -6.64
N ALA A 88 13.36 7.07 -6.68
CA ALA A 88 14.16 7.38 -5.49
C ALA A 88 13.81 8.75 -4.87
N PHE A 89 13.40 9.72 -5.69
CA PHE A 89 12.95 11.05 -5.24
C PHE A 89 11.44 11.13 -4.94
N GLY A 90 10.68 10.04 -5.07
CA GLY A 90 9.24 10.02 -4.82
C GLY A 90 8.41 10.72 -5.90
N ARG A 91 8.94 10.83 -7.12
CA ARG A 91 8.28 11.41 -8.30
C ARG A 91 7.69 10.30 -9.15
N LEU A 92 6.58 9.73 -8.72
CA LEU A 92 5.97 8.57 -9.36
C LEU A 92 5.03 9.02 -10.50
N LEU A 93 5.55 9.15 -11.72
CA LEU A 93 4.72 9.48 -12.89
C LEU A 93 4.02 8.21 -13.40
N TYR A 94 2.71 8.15 -13.18
CA TYR A 94 1.85 7.07 -13.68
C TYR A 94 0.96 7.62 -14.80
N SER A 95 0.34 6.70 -15.52
CA SER A 95 -0.59 7.00 -16.58
C SER A 95 -1.86 6.17 -16.44
N CYS A 96 -2.97 6.71 -16.93
CA CYS A 96 -4.11 5.90 -17.26
C CYS A 96 -4.00 5.37 -18.69
N GLY A 97 -4.59 4.21 -18.93
CA GLY A 97 -4.60 3.60 -20.25
C GLY A 97 -5.82 2.74 -20.48
N VAL A 98 -6.06 2.41 -21.74
CA VAL A 98 -7.17 1.59 -22.19
C VAL A 98 -6.64 0.35 -22.91
N SER A 99 -7.30 -0.78 -22.67
CA SER A 99 -6.99 -2.05 -23.33
C SER A 99 -8.25 -2.89 -23.52
N TRP A 100 -8.17 -3.97 -24.28
CA TRP A 100 -9.26 -4.95 -24.36
C TRP A 100 -9.40 -5.69 -23.02
N ALA A 101 -10.63 -5.75 -22.49
CA ALA A 101 -10.86 -6.31 -21.16
C ALA A 101 -10.52 -7.80 -21.09
N ALA A 102 -11.00 -8.60 -22.04
CA ALA A 102 -10.82 -10.07 -22.02
C ALA A 102 -9.36 -10.53 -21.91
N PRO A 103 -8.41 -10.11 -22.77
CA PRO A 103 -7.02 -10.53 -22.65
C PRO A 103 -6.34 -9.98 -21.38
N ASN A 104 -6.71 -8.78 -20.93
CA ASN A 104 -6.12 -8.19 -19.73
C ASN A 104 -6.58 -8.95 -18.46
N ILE A 105 -7.86 -9.31 -18.38
CA ILE A 105 -8.40 -10.14 -17.30
C ILE A 105 -7.80 -11.55 -17.34
N ALA A 106 -7.68 -12.16 -18.52
CA ALA A 106 -7.03 -13.47 -18.66
C ALA A 106 -5.59 -13.47 -18.14
N ARG A 107 -4.85 -12.36 -18.30
CA ARG A 107 -3.51 -12.19 -17.71
C ARG A 107 -3.55 -12.24 -16.18
N TYR A 108 -4.46 -11.53 -15.51
CA TYR A 108 -4.56 -11.57 -14.05
C TYR A 108 -4.95 -12.95 -13.52
N ILE A 109 -5.81 -13.68 -14.25
CA ILE A 109 -6.17 -15.07 -13.93
C ILE A 109 -4.94 -15.98 -14.08
N TYR A 110 -4.18 -15.82 -15.16
CA TYR A 110 -2.93 -16.56 -15.39
C TYR A 110 -1.88 -16.28 -14.30
N GLU A 111 -1.83 -15.05 -13.79
CA GLU A 111 -1.04 -14.65 -12.61
C GLU A 111 -1.60 -15.23 -11.28
N ASN A 112 -2.60 -16.12 -11.33
CA ASN A 112 -3.24 -16.74 -10.15
C ASN A 112 -3.80 -15.70 -9.16
N ARG A 113 -4.44 -14.64 -9.65
CA ARG A 113 -5.03 -13.60 -8.79
C ARG A 113 -6.53 -13.80 -8.63
N ASP A 114 -7.06 -13.38 -7.48
CA ASP A 114 -8.50 -13.20 -7.32
C ASP A 114 -8.98 -12.15 -8.32
N VAL A 115 -10.10 -12.38 -8.99
CA VAL A 115 -10.72 -11.40 -9.89
C VAL A 115 -12.22 -11.37 -9.62
N THR A 116 -12.73 -10.22 -9.22
CA THR A 116 -14.15 -10.02 -8.94
C THR A 116 -14.69 -8.82 -9.69
N PHE A 117 -15.81 -9.00 -10.39
CA PHE A 117 -16.52 -7.93 -11.07
C PHE A 117 -17.71 -7.46 -10.25
N TYR A 118 -17.85 -6.15 -10.10
CA TYR A 118 -18.99 -5.47 -9.54
C TYR A 118 -19.71 -4.73 -10.66
N THR A 119 -20.84 -5.26 -11.13
CA THR A 119 -21.64 -4.63 -12.19
C THR A 119 -22.48 -3.51 -11.60
N LEU A 120 -22.30 -2.28 -12.09
CA LEU A 120 -22.96 -1.10 -11.53
C LEU A 120 -24.37 -0.92 -12.11
N ASP A 121 -25.33 -0.55 -11.26
CA ASP A 121 -26.71 -0.20 -11.63
C ASP A 121 -26.87 1.32 -11.73
N LEU A 122 -26.33 1.90 -12.80
CA LEU A 122 -26.34 3.34 -13.04
C LEU A 122 -27.38 3.72 -14.11
N PRO A 123 -28.05 4.89 -14.01
CA PRO A 123 -28.83 5.44 -15.10
C PRO A 123 -28.00 5.57 -16.37
N ARG A 124 -28.65 5.39 -17.52
CA ARG A 124 -28.03 5.49 -18.85
C ARG A 124 -27.19 6.76 -19.02
N GLU A 125 -27.73 7.92 -18.64
CA GLU A 125 -27.03 9.20 -18.75
C GLU A 125 -25.75 9.25 -17.89
N THR A 126 -25.79 8.65 -16.70
CA THR A 126 -24.62 8.53 -15.83
C THR A 126 -23.57 7.60 -16.46
N LYS A 127 -23.99 6.47 -17.05
CA LYS A 127 -23.07 5.55 -17.73
C LYS A 127 -22.33 6.23 -18.88
N GLU A 128 -23.05 7.03 -19.66
CA GLU A 128 -22.49 7.83 -20.74
C GLU A 128 -21.45 8.83 -20.25
N ARG A 129 -21.75 9.56 -19.16
CA ARG A 129 -20.80 10.49 -18.53
C ARG A 129 -19.54 9.77 -18.02
N VAL A 130 -19.70 8.60 -17.41
CA VAL A 130 -18.56 7.79 -16.94
C VAL A 130 -17.70 7.33 -18.13
N ARG A 131 -18.32 6.90 -19.24
CA ARG A 131 -17.61 6.54 -20.48
C ARG A 131 -16.84 7.73 -21.05
N GLU A 132 -17.49 8.88 -21.19
CA GLU A 132 -16.85 10.10 -21.69
C GLU A 132 -15.67 10.53 -20.80
N PHE A 133 -15.84 10.47 -19.48
CA PHE A 133 -14.76 10.74 -18.53
C PHE A 133 -13.59 9.78 -18.71
N ALA A 134 -13.85 8.47 -18.80
CA ALA A 134 -12.82 7.46 -18.98
C ALA A 134 -12.05 7.65 -20.31
N GLU A 135 -12.76 7.84 -21.42
CA GLU A 135 -12.19 8.08 -22.75
C GLU A 135 -11.42 9.42 -22.82
N THR A 136 -11.82 10.43 -22.05
CA THR A 136 -11.10 11.72 -21.97
C THR A 136 -9.80 11.59 -21.19
N ASN A 137 -9.80 10.84 -20.08
CA ASN A 137 -8.60 10.66 -19.27
C ASN A 137 -7.50 9.94 -20.04
N VAL A 138 -7.82 8.90 -20.83
CA VAL A 138 -6.81 8.10 -21.55
C VAL A 138 -6.16 8.82 -22.75
N ARG A 139 -6.61 10.04 -23.07
CA ARG A 139 -5.99 10.85 -24.13
C ARG A 139 -4.56 11.23 -23.76
N PRO A 140 -3.64 11.34 -24.74
CA PRO A 140 -2.23 11.65 -24.47
C PRO A 140 -1.99 12.90 -23.60
N GLU A 141 -2.83 13.92 -23.76
CA GLU A 141 -2.77 15.18 -23.02
C GLU A 141 -3.25 15.10 -21.56
N ASN A 142 -4.06 14.07 -21.21
CA ASN A 142 -4.70 13.95 -19.90
C ASN A 142 -4.21 12.74 -19.08
N ARG A 143 -3.58 11.77 -19.74
CA ARG A 143 -3.36 10.45 -19.13
C ARG A 143 -2.36 10.40 -17.99
N ASN A 144 -1.41 11.33 -17.94
CA ASN A 144 -0.31 11.29 -16.98
C ASN A 144 -0.64 12.05 -15.70
N TYR A 145 -0.28 11.49 -14.54
CA TYR A 145 -0.47 12.14 -13.25
C TYR A 145 0.56 11.66 -12.21
N TRP A 146 0.71 12.42 -11.13
CA TRP A 146 1.60 12.07 -10.02
C TRP A 146 0.90 11.10 -9.08
N TYR A 147 1.39 9.87 -9.09
CA TYR A 147 0.86 8.79 -8.27
C TYR A 147 1.27 8.95 -6.81
N HIS A 148 0.32 8.71 -5.92
CA HIS A 148 0.54 8.65 -4.50
C HIS A 148 -0.11 7.40 -3.92
N HIS A 149 0.69 6.50 -3.33
CA HIS A 149 0.25 5.17 -2.88
C HIS A 149 -1.00 5.17 -2.00
N PHE A 150 -1.22 6.21 -1.18
CA PHE A 150 -2.38 6.31 -0.27
C PHE A 150 -3.47 7.33 -0.67
N LYS A 151 -3.19 8.24 -1.61
CA LYS A 151 -4.01 9.46 -1.82
C LYS A 151 -4.48 9.59 -3.26
N ASP A 152 -3.68 9.11 -4.21
CA ASP A 152 -3.94 9.24 -5.63
C ASP A 152 -3.38 8.01 -6.37
N ASN A 153 -4.16 6.94 -6.36
CA ASN A 153 -3.81 5.64 -6.92
C ASN A 153 -4.94 5.05 -7.77
N CYS A 154 -4.74 3.86 -8.34
CA CYS A 154 -5.76 3.20 -9.15
C CYS A 154 -7.11 3.07 -8.42
N SER A 155 -7.10 2.77 -7.13
CA SER A 155 -8.29 2.63 -6.29
C SER A 155 -8.98 3.94 -5.98
N THR A 156 -8.23 4.98 -5.58
CA THR A 156 -8.82 6.29 -5.31
C THR A 156 -9.40 6.91 -6.57
N ARG A 157 -8.77 6.70 -7.75
CA ARG A 157 -9.33 7.17 -9.03
C ARG A 157 -10.65 6.50 -9.38
N ILE A 158 -10.76 5.18 -9.20
CA ILE A 158 -12.03 4.47 -9.41
C ILE A 158 -13.08 4.89 -8.35
N ARG A 159 -12.67 5.08 -7.09
CA ARG A 159 -13.53 5.62 -6.02
C ARG A 159 -14.12 6.99 -6.41
N ASP A 160 -13.29 7.90 -6.92
CA ASP A 160 -13.72 9.23 -7.32
C ASP A 160 -14.66 9.18 -8.54
N ILE A 161 -14.47 8.23 -9.48
CA ILE A 161 -15.41 7.97 -10.58
C ILE A 161 -16.76 7.47 -10.07
N ILE A 162 -16.77 6.61 -9.04
CA ILE A 162 -18.00 6.14 -8.40
C ILE A 162 -18.73 7.29 -7.70
N ASP A 163 -17.98 8.18 -7.04
CA ASP A 163 -18.57 9.37 -6.41
C ASP A 163 -19.17 10.32 -7.44
N LEU A 164 -18.45 10.57 -8.55
CA LEU A 164 -18.98 11.30 -9.70
C LEU A 164 -20.27 10.66 -10.23
N ALA A 165 -20.31 9.33 -10.33
CA ALA A 165 -21.46 8.58 -10.84
C ALA A 165 -22.68 8.62 -9.90
N THR A 166 -22.44 8.80 -8.60
CA THR A 166 -23.48 8.88 -7.56
C THR A 166 -23.81 10.32 -7.16
N GLY A 167 -23.18 11.30 -7.81
CA GLY A 167 -23.43 12.72 -7.59
C GLY A 167 -22.96 13.23 -6.22
N GLY A 168 -21.84 12.72 -5.71
CA GLY A 168 -21.25 13.15 -4.43
C GLY A 168 -21.75 12.39 -3.20
N GLN A 169 -22.78 11.56 -3.35
CA GLN A 169 -23.39 10.82 -2.24
C GLN A 169 -22.44 9.77 -1.66
N PHE A 170 -21.49 9.25 -2.44
CA PHE A 170 -20.53 8.26 -1.97
C PHE A 170 -19.50 8.89 -1.03
N ALA A 171 -18.98 10.07 -1.38
CA ALA A 171 -18.14 10.89 -0.52
C ALA A 171 -18.88 11.31 0.75
N GLU A 172 -20.09 11.85 0.62
CA GLU A 172 -20.92 12.26 1.77
C GLU A 172 -21.09 11.15 2.80
N ALA A 173 -21.25 9.89 2.36
CA ALA A 173 -21.43 8.75 3.24
C ALA A 173 -20.14 8.30 3.96
N PHE A 174 -18.95 8.56 3.41
CA PHE A 174 -17.72 7.91 3.85
C PHE A 174 -16.55 8.85 4.18
N GLU A 175 -16.59 10.12 3.78
CA GLU A 175 -15.51 11.09 4.05
C GLU A 175 -15.34 11.34 5.55
N GLU A 176 -16.43 11.45 6.30
CA GLU A 176 -16.42 11.67 7.75
C GLU A 176 -16.55 10.38 8.57
N ALA A 177 -16.83 9.24 7.91
CA ALA A 177 -17.02 7.98 8.59
C ALA A 177 -15.67 7.43 9.10
N PRO A 178 -15.53 7.07 10.39
CA PRO A 178 -14.26 6.58 10.93
C PRO A 178 -13.87 5.24 10.30
N GLY A 179 -12.64 5.14 9.82
CA GLY A 179 -12.05 3.91 9.30
C GLY A 179 -11.71 2.92 10.40
N ARG A 180 -11.39 1.67 10.01
CA ARG A 180 -11.05 0.59 10.94
C ARG A 180 -9.62 0.68 11.44
N PHE A 181 -8.70 1.09 10.56
CA PHE A 181 -7.25 1.00 10.81
C PHE A 181 -6.50 2.18 10.22
N THR A 182 -5.31 2.47 10.75
CA THR A 182 -4.39 3.44 10.15
C THR A 182 -3.80 2.92 8.83
N LEU A 183 -3.19 3.80 8.04
CA LEU A 183 -2.50 3.40 6.80
C LEU A 183 -1.40 2.36 7.09
N ARG A 184 -0.61 2.52 8.16
CA ARG A 184 0.42 1.54 8.54
C ARG A 184 -0.16 0.17 8.87
N GLN A 185 -1.28 0.14 9.59
CA GLN A 185 -1.94 -1.11 9.94
C GLN A 185 -2.47 -1.82 8.70
N HIS A 186 -3.00 -1.08 7.72
CA HIS A 186 -3.35 -1.63 6.41
C HIS A 186 -2.12 -2.17 5.67
N VAL A 187 -0.99 -1.47 5.67
CA VAL A 187 0.27 -1.99 5.11
C VAL A 187 0.65 -3.33 5.76
N ARG A 188 0.67 -3.41 7.10
CA ARG A 188 1.02 -4.63 7.85
C ARG A 188 0.11 -5.82 7.56
N ARG A 189 -1.18 -5.58 7.32
CA ARG A 189 -2.14 -6.63 6.94
C ARG A 189 -1.77 -7.31 5.62
N HIS A 190 -1.11 -6.58 4.71
CA HIS A 190 -0.70 -7.07 3.39
C HIS A 190 0.74 -7.59 3.39
N THR A 191 1.60 -7.18 4.34
CA THR A 191 3.02 -7.56 4.35
C THR A 191 3.37 -8.68 5.33
N TRP A 192 2.43 -9.12 6.17
CA TRP A 192 2.67 -10.05 7.30
C TRP A 192 3.41 -11.34 6.94
N PHE A 193 3.22 -11.85 5.72
CA PHE A 193 3.82 -13.12 5.27
C PHE A 193 5.30 -12.97 4.91
N SER A 194 5.79 -11.74 4.75
CA SER A 194 7.21 -11.42 4.53
C SER A 194 7.75 -10.57 5.68
N PRO A 195 8.26 -11.19 6.76
CA PRO A 195 8.83 -10.49 7.92
C PRO A 195 9.84 -9.40 7.58
N ALA A 196 10.75 -9.68 6.63
CA ALA A 196 11.79 -8.74 6.25
C ALA A 196 11.23 -7.52 5.50
N THR A 197 10.29 -7.74 4.57
CA THR A 197 9.66 -6.65 3.81
C THR A 197 8.72 -5.83 4.69
N ASP A 198 7.96 -6.49 5.58
CA ASP A 198 7.15 -5.81 6.58
C ASP A 198 8.02 -4.87 7.43
N TRP A 199 9.11 -5.40 8.00
CA TRP A 199 10.03 -4.61 8.79
C TRP A 199 10.60 -3.43 7.98
N LEU A 200 11.08 -3.68 6.76
CA LEU A 200 11.67 -2.65 5.90
C LEU A 200 10.68 -1.51 5.61
N LEU A 201 9.50 -1.82 5.09
CA LEU A 201 8.51 -0.79 4.75
C LEU A 201 8.09 0.00 5.99
N ASN A 202 7.83 -0.68 7.11
CA ASN A 202 7.47 -0.03 8.36
C ASN A 202 8.62 0.80 8.95
N PHE A 203 9.87 0.37 8.76
CA PHE A 203 11.04 1.11 9.22
C PHE A 203 11.20 2.43 8.44
N LEU A 204 10.98 2.41 7.12
CA LEU A 204 11.07 3.58 6.24
C LEU A 204 9.95 4.61 6.48
N MET A 205 8.73 4.14 6.77
CA MET A 205 7.56 5.01 6.96
C MET A 205 7.55 5.69 8.33
N GLY A 206 7.16 6.96 8.36
CA GLY A 206 7.10 7.80 9.56
C GLY A 206 5.74 7.82 10.24
N GLN A 207 5.54 8.75 11.17
CA GLN A 207 4.33 8.83 12.01
C GLN A 207 3.07 9.30 11.27
N ASP A 208 3.21 9.97 10.12
CA ASP A 208 2.09 10.57 9.38
C ASP A 208 1.11 9.52 8.83
N ILE A 209 1.51 8.25 8.81
CA ILE A 209 0.66 7.10 8.43
C ILE A 209 0.09 6.32 9.63
N ASP A 210 0.35 6.78 10.86
CA ASP A 210 -0.12 6.20 12.11
C ASP A 210 -1.31 6.95 12.72
N VAL A 211 -1.88 7.92 12.00
CA VAL A 211 -3.09 8.64 12.40
C VAL A 211 -4.36 7.87 12.01
N PRO A 212 -5.47 8.04 12.75
CA PRO A 212 -6.78 7.57 12.32
C PRO A 212 -7.14 8.12 10.94
N ILE A 213 -7.74 7.28 10.11
CA ILE A 213 -8.22 7.63 8.77
C ILE A 213 -9.71 7.33 8.65
N THR A 214 -10.33 7.86 7.61
CA THR A 214 -11.76 7.68 7.32
C THR A 214 -11.98 6.48 6.40
N VAL A 215 -13.22 5.99 6.31
CA VAL A 215 -13.58 4.91 5.39
C VAL A 215 -13.26 5.28 3.94
N TRP A 216 -13.45 6.55 3.57
CA TRP A 216 -13.06 7.09 2.27
C TRP A 216 -11.56 6.93 1.99
N GLN A 217 -10.73 7.15 3.00
CA GLN A 217 -9.27 6.99 2.89
C GLN A 217 -8.86 5.52 2.87
N GLU A 218 -9.56 4.60 3.55
CA GLU A 218 -9.30 3.15 3.46
C GLU A 218 -9.45 2.61 2.03
N MET A 219 -10.27 3.26 1.20
CA MET A 219 -10.49 2.89 -0.20
C MET A 219 -9.28 3.18 -1.11
N PHE A 220 -8.14 3.61 -0.57
CA PHE A 220 -6.86 3.48 -1.28
C PHE A 220 -6.54 2.00 -1.62
N LEU A 221 -7.16 1.06 -0.91
CA LEU A 221 -7.11 -0.38 -1.20
C LEU A 221 -8.29 -0.82 -2.09
N PRO A 222 -8.02 -1.48 -3.23
CA PRO A 222 -9.03 -2.07 -4.10
C PRO A 222 -10.07 -2.94 -3.38
N SER A 223 -9.62 -3.78 -2.44
CA SER A 223 -10.50 -4.68 -1.69
C SER A 223 -11.44 -3.93 -0.75
N GLU A 224 -11.00 -2.82 -0.16
CA GLU A 224 -11.85 -2.02 0.71
C GLU A 224 -12.88 -1.24 -0.11
N LEU A 225 -12.49 -0.67 -1.27
CA LEU A 225 -13.45 -0.07 -2.20
C LEU A 225 -14.52 -1.08 -2.66
N GLY A 226 -14.11 -2.28 -3.09
CA GLY A 226 -15.03 -3.36 -3.48
C GLY A 226 -16.06 -3.71 -2.40
N LYS A 227 -15.63 -3.79 -1.13
CA LYS A 227 -16.53 -4.03 0.02
C LYS A 227 -17.55 -2.89 0.20
N ARG A 228 -17.13 -1.62 0.04
CA ARG A 228 -18.01 -0.47 0.27
C ARG A 228 -19.05 -0.30 -0.84
N ILE A 229 -18.69 -0.51 -2.09
CA ILE A 229 -19.64 -0.36 -3.22
C ILE A 229 -20.72 -1.45 -3.21
N THR A 230 -20.42 -2.64 -2.70
CA THR A 230 -21.31 -3.81 -2.75
C THR A 230 -22.68 -3.53 -2.13
N ASN A 231 -22.72 -2.84 -0.99
CA ASN A 231 -23.95 -2.56 -0.24
C ASN A 231 -24.34 -1.09 -0.28
N PHE A 232 -23.66 -0.28 -1.10
CA PHE A 232 -23.94 1.15 -1.17
C PHE A 232 -25.24 1.39 -1.93
N LYS A 233 -26.02 2.34 -1.41
CA LYS A 233 -27.24 2.82 -2.04
C LYS A 233 -27.15 4.32 -2.24
N TYR A 234 -27.74 4.80 -3.32
CA TYR A 234 -27.79 6.22 -3.64
C TYR A 234 -29.16 6.60 -4.18
N ARG A 235 -29.49 7.89 -4.14
CA ARG A 235 -30.70 8.43 -4.76
C ARG A 235 -30.39 8.86 -6.17
N ASP A 236 -31.18 8.38 -7.13
CA ASP A 236 -31.08 8.85 -8.52
C ASP A 236 -31.65 10.26 -8.71
N VAL A 237 -31.58 10.78 -9.94
CA VAL A 237 -32.08 12.12 -10.30
C VAL A 237 -33.60 12.28 -10.08
N TYR A 238 -34.34 11.17 -9.94
CA TYR A 238 -35.77 11.15 -9.65
C TYR A 238 -36.06 10.94 -8.16
N GLY A 239 -35.02 10.90 -7.31
CA GLY A 239 -35.11 10.69 -5.87
C GLY A 239 -35.35 9.25 -5.44
N GLN A 240 -35.29 8.28 -6.37
CA GLN A 240 -35.47 6.86 -6.05
C GLN A 240 -34.18 6.26 -5.50
N GLU A 241 -34.30 5.49 -4.42
CA GLU A 241 -33.18 4.75 -3.85
C GLU A 241 -32.82 3.55 -4.73
N ARG A 242 -31.55 3.45 -5.14
CA ARG A 242 -31.00 2.35 -5.94
C ARG A 242 -29.78 1.75 -5.26
N ASN A 243 -29.60 0.44 -5.41
CA ASN A 243 -28.33 -0.20 -5.07
C ASN A 243 -27.30 0.19 -6.14
N LEU A 244 -26.09 0.59 -5.75
CA LEU A 244 -25.04 0.93 -6.71
C LEU A 244 -24.57 -0.30 -7.50
N VAL A 245 -24.52 -1.47 -6.85
CA VAL A 245 -24.08 -2.72 -7.47
C VAL A 245 -25.29 -3.61 -7.74
N ARG A 246 -25.47 -3.98 -9.01
CA ARG A 246 -26.50 -4.92 -9.48
C ARG A 246 -26.12 -6.37 -9.19
N SER A 247 -24.87 -6.73 -9.45
CA SER A 247 -24.37 -8.10 -9.28
C SER A 247 -22.88 -8.10 -8.98
N VAL A 248 -22.47 -9.09 -8.19
CA VAL A 248 -21.07 -9.41 -7.91
C VAL A 248 -20.75 -10.75 -8.54
N ASN A 249 -19.74 -10.81 -9.39
CA ASN A 249 -19.33 -12.01 -10.10
C ASN A 249 -17.86 -12.31 -9.80
N VAL A 250 -17.61 -13.41 -9.08
CA VAL A 250 -16.26 -13.93 -8.88
C VAL A 250 -15.84 -14.65 -10.16
N ILE A 251 -14.79 -14.15 -10.81
CA ILE A 251 -14.27 -14.64 -12.08
C ILE A 251 -13.13 -15.65 -11.85
N SER A 252 -12.33 -15.42 -10.80
CA SER A 252 -11.22 -16.27 -10.41
C SER A 252 -10.97 -16.13 -8.91
N GLU A 253 -10.58 -17.23 -8.28
CA GLU A 253 -10.10 -17.28 -6.89
C GLU A 253 -8.66 -17.79 -6.89
N ALA A 254 -7.77 -17.10 -6.20
CA ALA A 254 -6.37 -17.45 -6.13
C ALA A 254 -6.16 -18.73 -5.31
N ILE A 255 -5.27 -19.60 -5.79
CA ILE A 255 -4.93 -20.86 -5.12
C ILE A 255 -3.57 -20.73 -4.43
N GLY A 256 -3.50 -21.05 -3.15
CA GLY A 256 -2.24 -21.15 -2.39
C GLY A 256 -1.53 -19.82 -2.12
N ARG A 257 -2.18 -18.67 -2.40
CA ARG A 257 -1.63 -17.35 -2.05
C ARG A 257 -1.81 -17.04 -0.56
N PRO A 258 -0.87 -16.32 0.08
CA PRO A 258 -1.06 -15.82 1.43
C PRO A 258 -2.30 -14.91 1.50
N ALA A 259 -3.24 -15.23 2.37
CA ALA A 259 -4.40 -14.38 2.59
C ALA A 259 -4.00 -13.04 3.23
N VAL A 260 -4.67 -11.95 2.84
CA VAL A 260 -4.60 -10.67 3.55
C VAL A 260 -5.27 -10.85 4.90
N LEU A 261 -4.62 -10.39 5.98
CA LEU A 261 -5.21 -10.52 7.32
C LEU A 261 -6.37 -9.54 7.51
N GLU A 262 -7.40 -9.95 8.24
CA GLU A 262 -8.50 -9.06 8.65
C GLU A 262 -8.06 -8.00 9.68
N ALA A 263 -7.01 -8.28 10.44
CA ALA A 263 -6.43 -7.38 11.43
C ALA A 263 -4.89 -7.48 11.42
N PRO A 264 -4.17 -6.39 11.71
CA PRO A 264 -2.71 -6.42 11.78
C PRO A 264 -2.23 -7.32 12.92
N ARG A 265 -1.17 -8.12 12.66
CA ARG A 265 -0.52 -8.94 13.69
C ARG A 265 0.52 -8.14 14.46
N TRP A 266 0.75 -8.54 15.72
CA TRP A 266 1.88 -8.03 16.51
C TRP A 266 3.15 -8.74 16.08
N GLN A 267 4.11 -7.99 15.55
CA GLN A 267 5.36 -8.56 15.06
C GLN A 267 6.52 -8.41 16.06
N TRP A 268 6.49 -7.37 16.90
CA TRP A 268 7.58 -7.01 17.82
C TRP A 268 8.14 -8.14 18.70
N PRO A 269 7.39 -9.19 19.14
CA PRO A 269 7.99 -10.27 19.94
C PRO A 269 9.10 -11.03 19.21
N ARG A 270 9.00 -11.15 17.87
CA ARG A 270 10.03 -11.79 17.04
C ARG A 270 11.32 -10.98 17.04
N GLU A 271 11.22 -9.67 16.80
CA GLU A 271 12.37 -8.77 16.82
C GLU A 271 12.98 -8.64 18.20
N LEU A 272 12.15 -8.67 19.26
CA LEU A 272 12.64 -8.71 20.62
C LEU A 272 13.45 -9.99 20.86
N ALA A 273 12.93 -11.16 20.49
CA ALA A 273 13.65 -12.43 20.65
C ALA A 273 14.99 -12.42 19.89
N LEU A 274 15.00 -11.93 18.64
CA LEU A 274 16.23 -11.77 17.86
C LEU A 274 17.22 -10.83 18.55
N SER A 275 16.75 -9.68 19.02
CA SER A 275 17.60 -8.71 19.73
C SER A 275 18.16 -9.28 21.02
N LEU A 276 17.38 -10.05 21.78
CA LEU A 276 17.83 -10.73 23.00
C LEU A 276 18.92 -11.77 22.71
N ILE A 277 18.85 -12.49 21.59
CA ILE A 277 19.92 -13.40 21.14
C ILE A 277 21.20 -12.61 20.82
N ILE A 278 21.08 -11.49 20.10
CA ILE A 278 22.20 -10.59 19.79
C ILE A 278 22.79 -10.02 21.09
N SER A 279 21.95 -9.55 22.01
CA SER A 279 22.33 -9.05 23.34
C SER A 279 23.09 -10.09 24.14
N LEU A 280 22.64 -11.35 24.15
CA LEU A 280 23.32 -12.44 24.83
C LEU A 280 24.70 -12.68 24.21
N ALA A 281 24.79 -12.77 22.88
CA ALA A 281 26.06 -12.97 22.19
C ALA A 281 27.06 -11.83 22.48
N LEU A 282 26.62 -10.57 22.37
CA LEU A 282 27.44 -9.39 22.68
C LEU A 282 27.81 -9.31 24.17
N GLY A 283 26.88 -9.67 25.06
CA GLY A 283 27.11 -9.70 26.51
C GLY A 283 28.15 -10.75 26.90
N LEU A 284 28.13 -11.93 26.27
CA LEU A 284 29.15 -12.96 26.45
C LEU A 284 30.50 -12.49 25.90
N LEU A 285 30.55 -11.91 24.70
CA LEU A 285 31.77 -11.33 24.13
C LEU A 285 32.35 -10.26 25.06
N LEU A 286 31.54 -9.33 25.55
CA LEU A 286 31.95 -8.29 26.50
C LEU A 286 32.46 -8.88 27.82
N SER A 287 31.80 -9.90 28.35
CA SER A 287 32.14 -10.51 29.64
C SER A 287 33.44 -11.31 29.60
N PHE A 288 33.76 -11.91 28.46
CA PHE A 288 34.94 -12.76 28.28
C PHE A 288 36.04 -12.13 27.43
N ARG A 289 35.89 -10.89 26.94
CA ARG A 289 36.86 -10.21 26.07
C ARG A 289 38.29 -10.22 26.61
N GLU A 290 38.49 -10.16 27.93
CA GLU A 290 39.82 -10.14 28.54
C GLU A 290 40.52 -11.51 28.51
N ARG A 291 39.80 -12.60 28.23
CA ARG A 291 40.40 -13.95 28.15
C ARG A 291 41.20 -14.18 26.87
N SER A 292 40.91 -13.45 25.79
CA SER A 292 41.58 -13.66 24.50
C SER A 292 41.46 -12.45 23.59
N ASN A 293 42.56 -12.12 22.90
CA ASN A 293 42.55 -11.10 21.84
C ASN A 293 41.56 -11.44 20.70
N ARG A 294 41.30 -12.73 20.43
CA ARG A 294 40.32 -13.14 19.41
C ARG A 294 38.91 -12.66 19.75
N LEU A 295 38.53 -12.69 21.03
CA LEU A 295 37.21 -12.22 21.48
C LEU A 295 37.08 -10.69 21.37
N LYS A 296 38.17 -9.95 21.57
CA LYS A 296 38.21 -8.50 21.32
C LYS A 296 38.04 -8.19 19.83
N VAL A 297 38.73 -8.92 18.96
CA VAL A 297 38.57 -8.79 17.49
C VAL A 297 37.13 -9.07 17.08
N LEU A 298 36.54 -10.19 17.52
CA LEU A 298 35.16 -10.54 17.22
C LEU A 298 34.16 -9.48 17.70
N LEU A 299 34.35 -8.94 18.90
CA LEU A 299 33.51 -7.86 19.43
C LEU A 299 33.63 -6.57 18.60
N GLY A 300 34.83 -6.20 18.16
CA GLY A 300 35.04 -5.05 17.29
C GLY A 300 34.37 -5.21 15.93
N ILE A 301 34.60 -6.35 15.27
CA ILE A 301 33.98 -6.68 13.97
C ILE A 301 32.45 -6.71 14.10
N SER A 302 31.90 -7.30 15.17
CA SER A 302 30.46 -7.35 15.39
C SER A 302 29.84 -5.96 15.50
N GLN A 303 30.50 -5.04 16.22
CA GLN A 303 30.06 -3.65 16.32
C GLN A 303 30.20 -2.90 14.98
N SER A 304 31.24 -3.16 14.20
CA SER A 304 31.37 -2.60 12.84
C SER A 304 30.26 -3.07 11.92
N LEU A 305 29.87 -4.35 11.96
CA LEU A 305 28.78 -4.89 11.15
C LEU A 305 27.42 -4.31 11.56
N LEU A 306 27.14 -4.22 12.86
CA LEU A 306 25.95 -3.53 13.37
C LEU A 306 25.95 -2.05 12.96
N GLY A 307 27.12 -1.41 13.06
CA GLY A 307 27.36 -0.04 12.64
C GLY A 307 27.04 0.21 11.17
N LEU A 308 27.50 -0.69 10.31
CA LEU A 308 27.26 -0.63 8.87
C LEU A 308 25.76 -0.78 8.56
N PHE A 309 25.11 -1.80 9.12
CA PHE A 309 23.71 -2.08 8.85
C PHE A 309 22.79 -0.95 9.34
N PHE A 310 22.88 -0.55 10.61
CA PHE A 310 22.02 0.49 11.17
C PHE A 310 22.42 1.89 10.72
N GLY A 311 23.71 2.15 10.48
CA GLY A 311 24.18 3.42 9.94
C GLY A 311 23.72 3.67 8.51
N PHE A 312 23.78 2.64 7.64
CA PHE A 312 23.25 2.75 6.28
C PHE A 312 21.71 2.83 6.27
N SER A 313 21.05 2.06 7.13
CA SER A 313 19.59 2.16 7.31
C SER A 313 19.19 3.57 7.74
N GLY A 314 19.91 4.17 8.68
CA GLY A 314 19.71 5.56 9.11
C GLY A 314 19.93 6.55 7.97
N LEU A 315 21.01 6.38 7.18
CA LEU A 315 21.26 7.19 5.99
C LEU A 315 20.10 7.13 5.00
N LEU A 316 19.55 5.95 4.75
CA LEU A 316 18.41 5.76 3.87
C LEU A 316 17.16 6.50 4.38
N VAL A 317 16.80 6.35 5.66
CA VAL A 317 15.62 7.06 6.21
C VAL A 317 15.83 8.56 6.24
N TYR A 318 17.03 9.05 6.60
CA TYR A 318 17.34 10.48 6.52
C TYR A 318 17.22 11.01 5.09
N PHE A 319 17.72 10.27 4.11
CA PHE A 319 17.61 10.65 2.70
C PHE A 319 16.14 10.76 2.29
N MET A 320 15.36 9.70 2.51
CA MET A 320 13.93 9.67 2.15
C MET A 320 13.13 10.75 2.87
N SER A 321 13.32 10.89 4.18
CA SER A 321 12.55 11.81 5.02
C SER A 321 12.83 13.28 4.76
N LEU A 322 14.01 13.66 4.23
CA LEU A 322 14.41 15.06 4.08
C LEU A 322 14.56 15.54 2.63
N PHE A 323 14.87 14.63 1.71
CA PHE A 323 15.27 15.00 0.35
C PHE A 323 14.35 14.44 -0.74
N THR A 324 13.26 13.77 -0.38
CA THR A 324 12.35 13.12 -1.32
C THR A 324 10.89 13.50 -1.08
N ASN A 325 10.06 13.31 -2.11
CA ASN A 325 8.62 13.54 -2.07
C ASN A 325 7.84 12.37 -1.46
N HIS A 326 8.52 11.40 -0.83
CA HIS A 326 7.88 10.34 -0.07
C HIS A 326 7.36 10.89 1.27
N ASP A 327 6.27 11.64 1.23
CA ASP A 327 5.68 12.31 2.38
C ASP A 327 5.37 11.36 3.55
N TYR A 328 4.99 10.12 3.26
CA TYR A 328 4.77 9.05 4.23
C TYR A 328 6.03 8.57 4.97
N THR A 329 7.22 9.05 4.59
CA THR A 329 8.49 8.81 5.30
C THR A 329 8.91 9.99 6.19
N TRP A 330 8.21 11.13 6.09
CA TRP A 330 8.50 12.30 6.90
C TRP A 330 8.16 12.06 8.37
N HIS A 331 8.75 12.89 9.25
CA HIS A 331 8.56 12.82 10.70
C HIS A 331 8.80 11.41 11.29
N ASN A 332 9.76 10.67 10.74
CA ASN A 332 10.04 9.31 11.20
C ASN A 332 10.83 9.30 12.51
N MET A 333 10.18 8.85 13.59
CA MET A 333 10.73 8.74 14.94
C MET A 333 11.91 7.76 15.05
N ASN A 334 12.08 6.85 14.08
CA ASN A 334 13.28 6.00 14.01
C ASN A 334 14.56 6.81 13.87
N LEU A 335 14.50 8.04 13.34
CA LEU A 335 15.66 8.92 13.17
C LEU A 335 16.32 9.32 14.50
N LEU A 336 15.59 9.25 15.62
CA LEU A 336 16.13 9.55 16.95
C LEU A 336 17.21 8.56 17.41
N PHE A 337 17.18 7.33 16.90
CA PHE A 337 18.07 6.25 17.34
C PHE A 337 18.69 5.44 16.21
N VAL A 338 18.21 5.56 14.98
CA VAL A 338 18.85 5.00 13.79
C VAL A 338 19.28 6.15 12.90
N SER A 339 20.54 6.58 13.05
CA SER A 339 21.09 7.76 12.37
C SER A 339 22.40 7.44 11.63
N PRO A 340 22.79 8.28 10.64
CA PRO A 340 24.05 8.13 9.93
C PRO A 340 25.28 8.15 10.85
N LEU A 341 25.19 8.77 12.03
CA LEU A 341 26.27 8.79 13.02
C LEU A 341 26.71 7.38 13.44
N ILE A 342 25.82 6.39 13.36
CA ILE A 342 26.11 4.98 13.67
C ILE A 342 27.16 4.40 12.71
N LEU A 343 27.36 4.97 11.51
CA LEU A 343 28.44 4.57 10.61
C LEU A 343 29.83 4.76 11.25
N ALA A 344 29.97 5.65 12.24
CA ALA A 344 31.21 5.79 12.99
C ALA A 344 31.60 4.49 13.74
N ALA A 345 30.65 3.61 14.06
CA ALA A 345 30.96 2.30 14.64
C ALA A 345 31.78 1.41 13.70
N VAL A 346 31.73 1.64 12.38
CA VAL A 346 32.53 0.88 11.40
C VAL A 346 34.03 1.08 11.65
N PRO A 347 34.62 2.29 11.49
CA PRO A 347 36.03 2.50 11.77
C PRO A 347 36.36 2.30 13.25
N LEU A 348 35.51 2.72 14.19
CA LEU A 348 35.77 2.56 15.62
C LEU A 348 35.86 1.08 16.05
N GLY A 349 34.98 0.22 15.51
CA GLY A 349 35.00 -1.22 15.76
C GLY A 349 36.23 -1.92 15.17
N LEU A 350 36.66 -1.51 13.97
CA LEU A 350 37.90 -2.02 13.35
C LEU A 350 39.15 -1.59 14.11
N LEU A 351 39.21 -0.32 14.54
CA LEU A 351 40.30 0.21 15.35
C LEU A 351 40.35 -0.43 16.76
N TYR A 352 39.20 -0.78 17.32
CA TYR A 352 39.12 -1.56 18.56
C TYR A 352 39.62 -3.00 18.37
N ALA A 353 39.24 -3.66 17.26
CA ALA A 353 39.66 -5.00 16.93
C ALA A 353 41.18 -5.07 16.74
N PHE A 354 41.73 -4.13 15.97
CA PHE A 354 43.14 -4.07 15.58
C PHE A 354 43.79 -2.76 16.07
N PRO A 355 44.02 -2.61 17.40
CA PRO A 355 44.58 -1.38 17.94
C PRO A 355 46.08 -1.31 17.70
N ALA A 356 46.62 -0.09 17.60
CA ALA A 356 48.07 0.13 17.60
C ALA A 356 48.70 -0.14 18.97
N ASP A 357 47.98 0.15 20.06
CA ASP A 357 48.43 -0.05 21.44
C ASP A 357 47.23 -0.23 22.41
N PRO A 358 47.45 -0.74 23.64
CA PRO A 358 46.37 -0.97 24.61
C PRO A 358 45.63 0.30 25.05
N PHE A 359 46.29 1.46 25.11
CA PHE A 359 45.68 2.72 25.50
C PHE A 359 44.67 3.18 24.44
N ARG A 360 45.05 3.11 23.15
CA ARG A 360 44.14 3.41 22.03
C ARG A 360 42.95 2.46 21.99
N ARG A 361 43.12 1.17 22.32
CA ARG A 361 41.99 0.23 22.41
C ARG A 361 40.93 0.70 23.41
N ASN A 362 41.35 1.21 24.57
CA ASN A 362 40.43 1.73 25.59
C ASN A 362 39.71 2.99 25.11
N LEU A 363 40.42 3.88 24.39
CA LEU A 363 39.80 5.04 23.75
C LEU A 363 38.71 4.63 22.75
N TRP A 364 38.99 3.70 21.85
CA TRP A 364 37.99 3.22 20.86
C TRP A 364 36.80 2.53 21.53
N ALA A 365 37.05 1.74 22.58
CA ALA A 365 35.98 1.14 23.38
C ALA A 365 35.09 2.20 24.04
N PHE A 366 35.69 3.27 24.57
CA PHE A 366 34.95 4.38 25.18
C PHE A 366 34.09 5.13 24.16
N LEU A 367 34.65 5.44 22.97
CA LEU A 367 33.89 6.11 21.90
C LEU A 367 32.75 5.24 21.35
N LEU A 368 32.97 3.93 21.18
CA LEU A 368 31.91 2.97 20.85
C LEU A 368 30.81 2.96 21.92
N LYS A 369 31.18 2.95 23.20
CA LYS A 369 30.21 3.00 24.30
C LYS A 369 29.38 4.28 24.25
N ILE A 370 29.99 5.45 24.01
CA ILE A 370 29.26 6.72 23.85
C ILE A 370 28.27 6.61 22.70
N LEU A 371 28.73 6.14 21.53
CA LEU A 371 27.89 6.01 20.34
C LEU A 371 26.67 5.12 20.59
N TRP A 372 26.86 3.93 21.15
CA TRP A 372 25.74 3.03 21.48
C TRP A 372 24.86 3.56 22.62
N THR A 373 25.41 4.33 23.55
CA THR A 373 24.64 5.02 24.59
C THR A 373 23.72 6.08 23.97
N LEU A 374 24.20 6.86 22.99
CA LEU A 374 23.37 7.82 22.27
C LEU A 374 22.22 7.12 21.54
N VAL A 375 22.49 6.00 20.87
CA VAL A 375 21.44 5.19 20.22
C VAL A 375 20.41 4.70 21.25
N PHE A 376 20.88 4.12 22.36
CA PHE A 376 20.01 3.62 23.42
C PHE A 376 19.13 4.75 23.99
N LEU A 377 19.73 5.88 24.35
CA LEU A 377 19.00 7.04 24.87
C LEU A 377 18.03 7.64 23.84
N GLY A 378 18.37 7.65 22.56
CA GLY A 378 17.47 8.07 21.49
C GLY A 378 16.23 7.17 21.39
N GLY A 379 16.39 5.86 21.58
CA GLY A 379 15.27 4.91 21.58
C GLY A 379 14.39 5.08 22.82
N ILE A 380 14.99 5.33 23.99
CA ILE A 380 14.25 5.69 25.21
C ILE A 380 13.49 7.01 25.02
N LEU A 381 14.12 8.01 24.40
CA LEU A 381 13.48 9.28 24.08
C LEU A 381 12.29 9.08 23.15
N SER A 382 12.40 8.23 22.11
CA SER A 382 11.27 7.87 21.25
C SER A 382 10.09 7.30 22.06
N ILE A 383 10.35 6.38 23.01
CA ILE A 383 9.30 5.81 23.87
C ILE A 383 8.65 6.89 24.74
N ILE A 384 9.44 7.78 25.33
CA ILE A 384 8.92 8.88 26.16
C ILE A 384 8.04 9.82 25.32
N LEU A 385 8.48 10.15 24.11
CA LEU A 385 7.75 11.04 23.22
C LEU A 385 6.41 10.44 22.76
N HIS A 386 6.25 9.11 22.70
CA HIS A 386 4.98 8.48 22.38
C HIS A 386 3.83 8.82 23.37
N VAL A 387 4.12 9.38 24.54
CA VAL A 387 3.07 9.90 25.44
C VAL A 387 2.30 11.06 24.79
N LEU A 388 2.94 11.77 23.85
CA LEU A 388 2.38 12.89 23.13
C LEU A 388 1.83 12.41 21.77
N PRO A 389 0.53 12.63 21.47
CA PRO A 389 -0.10 12.11 20.24
C PRO A 389 0.62 12.53 18.94
N GLN A 390 1.18 13.72 18.89
CA GLN A 390 1.89 14.24 17.71
C GLN A 390 3.23 13.55 17.42
N PHE A 391 3.74 12.73 18.34
CA PHE A 391 4.96 11.94 18.18
C PHE A 391 4.68 10.44 18.16
N TRP A 392 3.40 10.04 18.11
CA TRP A 392 3.02 8.64 18.14
C TRP A 392 3.35 7.96 16.80
N GLN A 393 4.33 7.06 16.83
CA GLN A 393 4.64 6.17 15.72
C GLN A 393 4.54 4.71 16.17
N GLN A 394 4.00 3.84 15.32
CA GLN A 394 3.96 2.39 15.61
C GLN A 394 5.30 1.70 15.26
N ASN A 395 6.41 2.18 15.81
CA ASN A 395 7.76 1.67 15.60
C ASN A 395 8.24 0.67 16.68
N GLN A 396 7.32 0.04 17.43
CA GLN A 396 7.65 -0.90 18.51
C GLN A 396 8.52 -2.06 18.02
N VAL A 397 8.33 -2.48 16.77
CA VAL A 397 9.13 -3.52 16.11
C VAL A 397 10.60 -3.09 16.01
N THR A 398 10.87 -1.87 15.56
CA THR A 398 12.24 -1.32 15.46
C THR A 398 12.86 -1.11 16.84
N LEU A 399 12.08 -0.59 17.80
CA LEU A 399 12.54 -0.41 19.18
C LEU A 399 12.88 -1.76 19.84
N ALA A 400 12.05 -2.77 19.65
CA ALA A 400 12.28 -4.13 20.15
C ALA A 400 13.55 -4.76 19.54
N LEU A 401 13.86 -4.45 18.26
CA LEU A 401 15.08 -4.89 17.62
C LEU A 401 16.32 -4.15 18.15
N VAL A 402 16.25 -2.84 18.37
CA VAL A 402 17.43 -2.00 18.62
C VAL A 402 17.78 -1.84 20.11
N LEU A 403 16.78 -1.65 20.97
CA LEU A 403 17.03 -1.29 22.37
C LEU A 403 17.81 -2.36 23.16
N PRO A 404 17.48 -3.66 23.10
CA PRO A 404 18.16 -4.64 23.94
C PRO A 404 19.66 -4.75 23.69
N PHE A 405 20.11 -4.78 22.43
CA PHE A 405 21.55 -4.93 22.16
C PHE A 405 22.32 -3.64 22.43
N THR A 406 21.70 -2.48 22.20
CA THR A 406 22.31 -1.19 22.49
C THR A 406 22.39 -0.93 24.00
N ALA A 407 21.42 -1.42 24.78
CA ALA A 407 21.51 -1.45 26.25
C ALA A 407 22.73 -2.26 26.72
N VAL A 408 22.99 -3.42 26.11
CA VAL A 408 24.17 -4.24 26.43
C VAL A 408 25.47 -3.50 26.10
N LEU A 409 25.56 -2.88 24.92
CA LEU A 409 26.76 -2.16 24.50
C LEU A 409 27.00 -0.85 25.29
N SER A 410 25.95 -0.28 25.91
CA SER A 410 26.03 0.96 26.69
C SER A 410 26.20 0.75 28.20
N LEU A 411 25.37 -0.08 28.84
CA LEU A 411 25.25 -0.17 30.31
C LEU A 411 26.13 -1.24 30.96
N VAL A 412 26.36 -2.35 30.26
CA VAL A 412 26.99 -3.55 30.84
C VAL A 412 28.49 -3.41 31.18
N PRO A 413 29.32 -2.54 30.54
CA PRO A 413 30.75 -2.48 30.84
C PRO A 413 31.10 -2.13 32.30
N ASP A 414 30.29 -1.32 32.99
CA ASP A 414 30.66 -0.77 34.30
C ASP A 414 30.16 -1.64 35.47
N TRP A 415 28.94 -2.16 35.39
CA TRP A 415 28.36 -2.96 36.46
C TRP A 415 29.01 -4.34 36.60
N ILE A 416 29.28 -5.04 35.50
CA ILE A 416 29.98 -6.34 35.56
C ILE A 416 31.43 -6.17 35.98
N ALA A 417 32.10 -5.08 35.58
CA ALA A 417 33.46 -4.78 36.03
C ALA A 417 33.50 -4.41 37.51
N ALA A 418 32.51 -3.67 38.02
CA ALA A 418 32.33 -3.41 39.45
C ALA A 418 32.06 -4.71 40.23
N TYR A 419 31.11 -5.53 39.78
CA TYR A 419 30.76 -6.80 40.43
C TYR A 419 31.91 -7.82 40.42
N LYS A 420 32.63 -7.98 39.30
CA LYS A 420 33.83 -8.83 39.25
C LYS A 420 34.92 -8.36 40.20
N ARG A 421 35.16 -7.05 40.29
CA ARG A 421 36.13 -6.48 41.25
C ARG A 421 35.70 -6.70 42.70
N GLU A 422 34.42 -6.72 43.00
CA GLU A 422 33.92 -6.85 44.37
C GLU A 422 33.80 -8.32 44.82
N TYR A 423 33.41 -9.23 43.92
CA TYR A 423 33.07 -10.62 44.28
C TYR A 423 34.17 -11.64 43.98
N LEU A 424 34.97 -11.47 42.91
CA LEU A 424 36.09 -12.38 42.64
C LEU A 424 37.28 -12.10 43.55
N TRP A 425 37.46 -10.85 43.99
CA TRP A 425 38.51 -10.48 44.95
C TRP A 425 38.29 -11.11 46.34
N ARG A 426 37.02 -11.36 46.72
CA ARG A 426 36.64 -12.07 47.96
C ARG A 426 36.74 -13.60 47.89
N ARG A 427 36.97 -14.17 46.70
CA ARG A 427 37.00 -15.63 46.50
C ARG A 427 38.41 -16.17 46.23
N PHE A 428 39.37 -15.29 45.99
CA PHE A 428 40.75 -15.62 45.64
C PHE A 428 41.82 -14.90 46.49
N ASN A 429 41.39 -14.08 47.44
CA ASN A 429 42.13 -13.67 48.64
C ASN A 429 41.31 -14.10 49.86
#